data_AF-A0A0U2ZJM0-F1
#
_entry.id   AF-A0A0U2ZJM0-F1
#
_cell.length_a   1.000
_cell.length_b   1.000
_cell.length_c   1.000
_cell.angle_alpha   90.00
_cell.angle_beta   90.00
_cell.angle_gamma   90.00
#
_symmetry.space_group_name_H-M   'P 1'
#
loop_
_entity.id
_entity.type
_entity.pdbx_description
1 polymer ?
#
loop_
_entity_poly.entity_id
_entity_poly.type
_entity_poly.pdbx_seq_one_letter_code
_entity_poly.pdbx_strand_id
1 'polypeptide(L)'
;MLKKLIKRPWLFYATIATLVFFCVMLWIPPAYVFVDMSLDKQYHIVFFACVTLLGRLSLRLNIAWLLCVVLLIAVLTELSQYWIPYRHSSWEDLQANLTGIAIGAVLILSPALLARLRHSHKS
;
A
#
# COMPACT_ATOMS: atom_id res chain seq x y z
N MET A 1 -18.81 -13.27 -7.78
CA MET A 1 -17.39 -13.52 -8.16
C MET A 1 -16.40 -12.91 -7.18
N LEU A 2 -16.60 -11.68 -6.68
CA LEU A 2 -15.68 -11.01 -5.73
C LEU A 2 -15.41 -11.79 -4.43
N LYS A 3 -16.44 -12.41 -3.82
CA LYS A 3 -16.30 -13.24 -2.61
C LYS A 3 -15.33 -14.42 -2.79
N LYS A 4 -15.14 -14.92 -4.03
CA LYS A 4 -14.18 -16.00 -4.33
C LYS A 4 -12.72 -15.51 -4.33
N LEU A 5 -12.50 -14.21 -4.56
CA LEU A 5 -11.17 -13.58 -4.53
C LEU A 5 -10.73 -13.24 -3.10
N ILE A 6 -11.64 -13.11 -2.15
CA ILE A 6 -11.30 -12.74 -0.77
C ILE A 6 -10.95 -14.00 0.03
N LYS A 7 -9.72 -14.07 0.55
CA LYS A 7 -9.24 -15.14 1.42
C LYS A 7 -9.61 -14.90 2.89
N ARG A 8 -9.41 -13.67 3.35
CA ARG A 8 -9.60 -13.25 4.76
C ARG A 8 -10.37 -11.92 4.78
N PRO A 9 -11.68 -11.93 5.07
CA PRO A 9 -12.52 -10.75 4.89
C PRO A 9 -12.14 -9.57 5.79
N TRP A 10 -11.73 -9.81 7.04
CA TRP A 10 -11.29 -8.73 7.93
C TRP A 10 -10.03 -8.01 7.42
N LEU A 11 -9.05 -8.76 6.87
CA LEU A 11 -7.87 -8.17 6.22
C LEU A 11 -8.21 -7.45 4.93
N PHE A 12 -9.24 -7.92 4.21
CA PHE A 12 -9.73 -7.22 3.04
C PHE A 12 -10.31 -5.86 3.42
N TYR A 13 -11.17 -5.80 4.44
CA TYR A 13 -11.67 -4.54 4.97
C TYR A 13 -10.56 -3.64 5.49
N ALA A 14 -9.55 -4.20 6.17
CA ALA A 14 -8.36 -3.44 6.57
C ALA A 14 -7.61 -2.87 5.35
N THR A 15 -7.41 -3.67 4.29
CA THR A 15 -6.78 -3.21 3.03
C THR A 15 -7.56 -2.03 2.44
N ILE A 16 -8.88 -2.14 2.34
CA ILE A 16 -9.75 -1.08 1.82
C ILE A 16 -9.69 0.16 2.72
N ALA A 17 -9.78 -0.01 4.04
CA ALA A 17 -9.70 1.09 4.99
C ALA A 17 -8.36 1.84 4.90
N THR A 18 -7.24 1.12 4.77
CA THR A 18 -5.91 1.71 4.57
C THR A 18 -5.84 2.50 3.26
N LEU A 19 -6.34 1.94 2.15
CA LEU A 19 -6.40 2.65 0.86
C LEU A 19 -7.25 3.92 0.94
N VAL A 20 -8.45 3.83 1.53
CA VAL A 20 -9.35 4.98 1.70
C VAL A 20 -8.70 6.04 2.59
N PHE A 21 -8.10 5.65 3.71
CA PHE A 21 -7.40 6.57 4.60
C PHE A 21 -6.30 7.34 3.86
N PHE A 22 -5.47 6.64 3.08
CA PHE A 22 -4.42 7.29 2.30
C PHE A 22 -4.96 8.21 1.22
N CYS A 23 -5.99 7.78 0.48
CA CYS A 23 -6.66 8.64 -0.50
C CYS A 23 -7.26 9.90 0.16
N VAL A 24 -7.83 9.79 1.35
CA VAL A 24 -8.33 10.96 2.09
C VAL A 24 -7.17 11.89 2.47
N MET A 25 -6.07 11.35 3.01
CA MET A 25 -4.89 12.15 3.39
C MET A 25 -4.27 12.89 2.19
N LEU A 26 -4.25 12.26 1.01
CA LEU A 26 -3.72 12.85 -0.22
C LEU A 26 -4.45 14.16 -0.61
N TRP A 27 -5.76 14.22 -0.36
CA TRP A 27 -6.62 15.35 -0.74
C TRP A 27 -6.81 16.39 0.35
N ILE A 28 -6.28 16.15 1.56
CA ILE A 28 -6.26 17.14 2.62
C ILE A 28 -5.07 18.09 2.39
N PRO A 29 -5.26 19.42 2.50
CA PRO A 29 -4.15 20.37 2.46
C PRO A 29 -3.10 20.03 3.52
N PRO A 30 -1.79 20.08 3.21
CA PRO A 30 -0.73 19.71 4.15
C PRO A 30 -0.82 20.41 5.52
N ALA A 31 -1.33 21.65 5.57
CA ALA A 31 -1.53 22.41 6.81
C ALA A 31 -2.53 21.78 7.80
N TYR A 32 -3.39 20.87 7.35
CA TYR A 32 -4.38 20.18 8.19
C TYR A 32 -4.05 18.71 8.42
N VAL A 33 -2.91 18.24 7.91
CA VAL A 33 -2.41 16.90 8.17
C VAL A 33 -1.80 16.87 9.57
N PHE A 34 -2.23 15.93 10.39
CA PHE A 34 -1.82 15.81 11.80
C PHE A 34 -0.55 14.97 12.00
N VAL A 35 0.19 14.71 10.93
CA VAL A 35 1.47 13.97 10.95
C VAL A 35 2.61 14.86 10.48
N ASP A 36 3.84 14.48 10.84
CA ASP A 36 5.04 15.23 10.49
C ASP A 36 5.38 15.06 9.00
N MET A 37 5.07 16.08 8.21
CA MET A 37 5.32 16.08 6.76
C MET A 37 6.81 16.05 6.38
N SER A 38 7.75 16.21 7.33
CA SER A 38 9.17 15.96 7.06
C SER A 38 9.47 14.48 6.78
N LEU A 39 8.57 13.59 7.20
CA LEU A 39 8.66 12.13 7.00
C LEU A 39 7.78 11.62 5.85
N ASP A 40 7.35 12.50 4.95
CA ASP A 40 6.41 12.17 3.87
C ASP A 40 6.87 10.94 3.05
N LYS A 41 8.14 10.91 2.63
CA LYS A 41 8.73 9.77 1.90
C LYS A 41 8.66 8.46 2.68
N GLN A 42 8.88 8.50 4.00
CA GLN A 42 8.76 7.33 4.87
C GLN A 42 7.32 6.84 4.94
N TYR A 43 6.34 7.75 4.98
CA TYR A 43 4.93 7.39 4.95
C TYR A 43 4.53 6.73 3.63
N HIS A 44 5.02 7.23 2.50
CA HIS A 44 4.85 6.60 1.18
C HIS A 44 5.41 5.17 1.16
N ILE A 45 6.65 4.97 1.63
CA ILE A 45 7.28 3.64 1.71
C ILE A 45 6.46 2.69 2.59
N VAL A 46 6.12 3.12 3.80
CA VAL A 46 5.38 2.29 4.76
C VAL A 46 3.99 1.94 4.24
N PHE A 47 3.27 2.91 3.69
CA PHE A 47 1.94 2.71 3.13
C PHE A 47 1.97 1.67 2.00
N PHE A 48 2.84 1.83 1.01
CA PHE A 48 2.91 0.91 -0.13
C PHE A 48 3.43 -0.48 0.26
N ALA A 49 4.33 -0.59 1.23
CA ALA A 49 4.71 -1.89 1.81
C ALA A 49 3.53 -2.58 2.49
N CYS A 50 2.78 -1.85 3.32
CA CYS A 50 1.61 -2.35 4.04
C CYS A 50 0.49 -2.79 3.08
N VAL A 51 0.12 -1.97 2.09
CA VAL A 51 -0.93 -2.31 1.12
C VAL A 51 -0.54 -3.53 0.28
N THR A 52 0.74 -3.65 -0.11
CA THR A 52 1.25 -4.83 -0.83
C THR A 52 1.08 -6.10 0.00
N LEU A 53 1.48 -6.07 1.27
CA LEU A 53 1.33 -7.20 2.21
C LEU A 53 -0.14 -7.52 2.50
N LEU A 54 -0.94 -6.51 2.85
CA LEU A 54 -2.35 -6.66 3.16
C LEU A 54 -3.13 -7.23 1.97
N GLY A 55 -2.85 -6.74 0.75
CA GLY A 55 -3.42 -7.28 -0.48
C GLY A 55 -3.07 -8.76 -0.67
N ARG A 56 -1.82 -9.15 -0.42
CA ARG A 56 -1.41 -10.57 -0.50
C ARG A 56 -2.12 -11.44 0.53
N LEU A 57 -2.31 -10.95 1.75
CA LEU A 57 -2.92 -11.69 2.84
C LEU A 57 -4.45 -11.76 2.73
N SER A 58 -5.07 -10.74 2.12
CA SER A 58 -6.52 -10.61 2.01
C SER A 58 -7.09 -11.19 0.71
N LEU A 59 -6.34 -11.16 -0.39
CA LEU A 59 -6.80 -11.57 -1.72
C LEU A 59 -6.13 -12.85 -2.24
N ARG A 60 -6.88 -13.60 -3.05
CA ARG A 60 -6.43 -14.76 -3.83
C ARG A 60 -5.99 -14.31 -5.23
N LEU A 61 -5.15 -13.27 -5.29
CA LEU A 61 -4.53 -12.83 -6.54
C LEU A 61 -3.18 -13.51 -6.74
N ASN A 62 -2.84 -13.78 -8.00
CA ASN A 62 -1.46 -14.04 -8.38
C ASN A 62 -0.62 -12.80 -7.99
N ILE A 63 0.60 -13.02 -7.50
CA ILE A 63 1.50 -11.94 -7.11
C ILE A 63 1.76 -10.95 -8.25
N ALA A 64 1.86 -11.40 -9.50
CA ALA A 64 2.04 -10.50 -10.64
C ALA A 64 0.86 -9.53 -10.77
N TRP A 65 -0.37 -10.04 -10.70
CA TRP A 65 -1.58 -9.20 -10.75
C TRP A 65 -1.69 -8.25 -9.56
N LEU A 66 -1.33 -8.72 -8.35
CA LEU A 66 -1.28 -7.87 -7.17
C LEU A 66 -0.30 -6.71 -7.37
N LEU A 67 0.93 -7.00 -7.82
CA LEU A 67 1.94 -5.98 -8.05
C LEU A 67 1.52 -5.01 -9.15
N CYS A 68 0.93 -5.48 -10.26
CA CYS A 68 0.38 -4.60 -11.29
C CYS A 68 -0.67 -3.63 -10.74
N VAL A 69 -1.58 -4.11 -9.88
CA VAL A 69 -2.62 -3.26 -9.27
C VAL A 69 -1.99 -2.22 -8.33
N VAL A 70 -1.05 -2.63 -7.47
CA VAL A 70 -0.42 -1.70 -6.52
C VAL A 70 0.48 -0.68 -7.25
N LEU A 71 1.20 -1.09 -8.30
CA LEU A 71 1.96 -0.19 -9.17
C LEU A 71 1.05 0.81 -9.88
N LEU A 72 -0.09 0.36 -10.39
CA LEU A 72 -1.08 1.26 -10.99
C LEU A 72 -1.58 2.28 -9.97
N ILE A 73 -1.85 1.86 -8.73
CA ILE A 73 -2.23 2.78 -7.65
C ILE A 73 -1.10 3.80 -7.39
N ALA A 74 0.16 3.38 -7.29
CA ALA A 74 1.31 4.27 -7.08
C ALA A 74 1.46 5.34 -8.17
N VAL A 75 1.25 4.96 -9.44
CA VAL A 75 1.31 5.92 -10.55
C VAL A 75 0.11 6.87 -10.50
N LEU A 76 -1.09 6.34 -10.26
CA LEU A 76 -2.31 7.15 -10.22
C LEU A 76 -2.32 8.13 -9.04
N THR A 77 -1.75 7.78 -7.88
CA THR A 77 -1.66 8.69 -6.73
C THR A 77 -0.79 9.89 -7.08
N GLU A 78 0.39 9.68 -7.67
CA GLU A 78 1.28 10.77 -8.09
C GLU A 78 0.69 11.61 -9.24
N LEU A 79 0.07 10.96 -10.22
CA LEU A 79 -0.57 11.66 -11.34
C LEU A 79 -1.74 12.51 -10.85
N SER A 80 -2.54 11.99 -9.91
CA SER A 80 -3.71 12.70 -9.37
C SER A 80 -3.34 14.02 -8.69
N GLN A 81 -2.13 14.12 -8.11
CA GLN A 81 -1.66 15.34 -7.46
C GLN A 81 -1.51 16.51 -8.44
N TYR A 82 -1.38 16.27 -9.75
CA TYR A 82 -1.32 17.34 -10.76
C TYR A 82 -2.56 18.25 -10.75
N TRP A 83 -3.71 17.72 -10.34
CA TRP A 83 -4.98 18.48 -10.30
C TRP A 83 -5.37 18.96 -8.89
N ILE A 84 -4.55 18.68 -7.88
CA ILE A 84 -4.81 19.10 -6.51
C ILE A 84 -4.00 20.38 -6.26
N PRO A 85 -4.64 21.57 -6.23
CA PRO A 85 -3.93 22.79 -5.77
C PRO A 85 -3.39 22.46 -4.37
N TYR A 86 -2.18 22.87 -3.98
CA TYR A 86 -1.44 22.45 -2.74
C TYR A 86 -0.78 21.06 -2.71
N ARG A 87 -0.86 20.27 -3.77
CA ARG A 87 -0.03 19.05 -3.93
C ARG A 87 0.85 19.16 -5.17
N HIS A 88 1.91 18.39 -5.20
CA HIS A 88 2.88 18.40 -6.30
C HIS A 88 3.28 16.98 -6.63
N SER A 89 3.00 16.57 -7.87
CA SER A 89 3.51 15.31 -8.39
C SER A 89 5.04 15.32 -8.37
N SER A 90 5.65 14.30 -7.79
CA SER A 90 7.09 14.22 -7.58
C SER A 90 7.65 12.87 -7.99
N TRP A 91 8.76 12.89 -8.74
CA TRP A 91 9.50 11.67 -9.05
C TRP A 91 10.06 11.00 -7.79
N GLU A 92 10.39 11.78 -6.77
CA GLU A 92 10.92 11.26 -5.50
C GLU A 92 9.84 10.49 -4.73
N ASP A 93 8.60 10.97 -4.77
CA ASP A 93 7.46 10.33 -4.09
C ASP A 93 7.06 9.05 -4.84
N LEU A 94 7.14 9.06 -6.18
CA LEU A 94 7.03 7.84 -6.98
C LEU A 94 8.11 6.81 -6.60
N GLN A 95 9.37 7.23 -6.43
CA GLN A 95 10.45 6.34 -6.00
C GLN A 95 10.20 5.77 -4.59
N ALA A 96 9.68 6.58 -3.67
CA ALA A 96 9.28 6.14 -2.34
C ALA A 96 8.15 5.09 -2.41
N ASN A 97 7.14 5.30 -3.27
CA ASN A 97 6.08 4.33 -3.53
C ASN A 97 6.64 3.00 -4.03
N LEU A 98 7.50 3.04 -5.06
CA LEU A 98 8.14 1.86 -5.64
C LEU A 98 9.01 1.12 -4.63
N THR A 99 9.72 1.85 -3.76
CA THR A 99 10.53 1.27 -2.67
C THR A 99 9.65 0.51 -1.68
N GLY A 100 8.51 1.08 -1.28
CA GLY A 100 7.53 0.41 -0.43
C GLY A 100 6.99 -0.88 -1.08
N ILE A 101 6.62 -0.83 -2.36
CA ILE A 101 6.17 -2.01 -3.12
C ILE A 101 7.25 -3.08 -3.15
N ALA A 102 8.50 -2.71 -3.42
CA ALA A 102 9.63 -3.63 -3.46
C ALA A 102 9.85 -4.32 -2.11
N ILE A 103 9.80 -3.57 -1.01
CA ILE A 103 9.88 -4.12 0.36
C ILE A 103 8.74 -5.11 0.59
N GLY A 104 7.49 -4.73 0.26
CA GLY A 104 6.34 -5.62 0.38
C GLY A 104 6.49 -6.90 -0.43
N ALA A 105 6.97 -6.81 -1.67
CA ALA A 105 7.22 -7.95 -2.54
C ALA A 105 8.30 -8.89 -1.98
N VAL A 106 9.41 -8.34 -1.48
CA VAL A 106 10.47 -9.11 -0.82
C VAL A 106 9.93 -9.86 0.39
N LEU A 107 9.14 -9.20 1.24
CA LEU A 107 8.54 -9.84 2.41
C LEU A 107 7.60 -10.99 2.01
N ILE A 108 6.83 -10.83 0.93
CA ILE A 108 5.94 -11.88 0.40
C ILE A 108 6.73 -13.06 -0.16
N LEU A 109 7.82 -12.79 -0.89
CA LEU A 109 8.59 -13.79 -1.61
C LEU A 109 9.64 -14.49 -0.73
N SER A 110 10.00 -13.89 0.41
CA SER A 110 11.00 -14.46 1.33
C SER A 110 10.49 -15.74 2.02
N PRO A 111 11.08 -16.92 1.74
CA PRO A 111 10.62 -18.19 2.30
C PRO A 111 10.75 -18.25 3.83
N ALA A 112 11.79 -17.62 4.38
CA ALA A 112 12.05 -17.56 5.82
C ALA A 112 11.00 -16.78 6.61
N LEU A 113 10.46 -15.69 6.03
CA LEU A 113 9.44 -14.88 6.68
C LEU A 113 8.06 -15.55 6.62
N LEU A 114 7.75 -16.21 5.50
CA LEU A 114 6.54 -17.02 5.34
C LEU A 114 6.46 -18.16 6.37
N ALA A 115 7.60 -18.76 6.72
CA ALA A 115 7.67 -19.78 7.76
C ALA A 115 7.30 -19.23 9.15
N ARG A 116 7.76 -18.02 9.50
CA ARG A 116 7.46 -17.37 10.80
C ARG A 116 6.00 -16.96 10.95
N LEU A 117 5.38 -16.42 9.89
CA LEU A 117 3.97 -16.02 9.90
C LEU A 117 3.00 -17.21 10.01
N ARG A 118 3.41 -18.41 9.54
CA ARG A 118 2.62 -19.65 9.71
C ARG A 118 2.65 -20.20 11.14
N HIS A 119 3.73 -19.96 11.88
CA HIS A 119 3.87 -20.43 13.27
C HIS A 119 3.05 -19.60 14.26
N SER A 120 2.96 -18.29 14.05
CA SER A 120 2.18 -17.38 14.93
C SER A 120 0.67 -17.65 14.96
N HIS A 121 0.13 -18.48 14.06
CA HIS A 121 -1.30 -18.78 13.97
C HIS A 121 -1.66 -20.17 14.56
N LYS A 122 -0.67 -20.89 15.11
CA LYS A 122 -0.80 -22.21 15.72
C LYS A 122 -0.53 -22.24 17.23
N SER A 123 -0.13 -21.12 17.83
CA SER A 123 -0.08 -20.94 19.30
C SER A 123 -1.26 -20.11 19.75
#